data_AF-A0A1H8W6E2-F1
#
_entry.id   AF-A0A1H8W6E2-F1
#
_cell.length_a   1.000
_cell.length_b   1.000
_cell.length_c   1.000
_cell.angle_alpha   90.00
_cell.angle_beta   90.00
_cell.angle_gamma   90.00
#
_symmetry.space_group_name_H-M   'P 1'
#
loop_
_entity.id
_entity.type
_entity.pdbx_description
1 polymer ?
#
loop_
_entity_poly.entity_id
_entity_poly.type
_entity_poly.pdbx_seq_one_letter_code
_entity_poly.pdbx_strand_id
1 'polypeptide(L)'
;MIETTQKVTVRFLSKPALDSLNENFRRVHPDKKSNSEPHSTYLKYFYPDNSWEAYYDEFERTFRQDDNGDLIEDIQVENGLGKLLWEKMGDIYSIVRYTEPETLIEIGVCDGFSAWTILMALYKNQKGHLYP
;
A
#
# COMPACT_ATOMS: atom_id res chain seq x y z
N MET A 1 20.60 -17.70 -21.51
CA MET A 1 20.21 -17.33 -20.15
C MET A 1 18.70 -17.20 -20.14
N ILE A 2 18.00 -17.96 -19.28
CA ILE A 2 16.55 -17.86 -19.14
C ILE A 2 16.33 -16.95 -17.93
N GLU A 3 15.93 -15.71 -18.15
CA GLU A 3 15.48 -14.83 -17.08
C GLU A 3 14.12 -15.34 -16.59
N THR A 4 14.10 -15.93 -15.40
CA THR A 4 12.85 -16.23 -14.69
C THR A 4 12.28 -14.94 -14.14
N THR A 5 11.39 -14.30 -14.90
CA THR A 5 10.58 -13.17 -14.43
C THR A 5 9.65 -13.68 -13.31
N GLN A 6 9.94 -13.32 -12.06
CA GLN A 6 9.04 -13.59 -10.95
C GLN A 6 7.80 -12.70 -11.08
N LYS A 7 6.66 -13.29 -11.47
CA LYS A 7 5.36 -12.63 -11.41
C LYS A 7 4.94 -12.48 -9.95
N VAL A 8 5.10 -11.30 -9.38
CA VAL A 8 4.53 -10.96 -8.07
C VAL A 8 3.07 -10.57 -8.27
N THR A 9 2.14 -11.38 -7.78
CA THR A 9 0.71 -11.05 -7.78
C THR A 9 0.33 -10.55 -6.39
N VAL A 10 0.05 -9.25 -6.27
CA VAL A 10 -0.49 -8.67 -5.04
C VAL A 10 -2.02 -8.76 -5.09
N ARG A 11 -2.65 -9.33 -4.07
CA ARG A 11 -4.12 -9.44 -3.96
C ARG A 11 -4.60 -8.62 -2.77
N PHE A 12 -5.47 -7.65 -3.02
CA PHE A 12 -6.18 -6.93 -1.96
C PHE A 12 -7.52 -7.62 -1.71
N LEU A 13 -7.84 -7.85 -0.43
CA LEU A 13 -9.07 -8.52 -0.01
C LEU A 13 -10.23 -7.53 -0.02
N SER A 14 -11.39 -7.94 -0.54
CA SER A 14 -12.63 -7.17 -0.43
C SER A 14 -12.97 -6.89 1.04
N LYS A 15 -13.65 -5.77 1.33
CA LYS A 15 -14.07 -5.40 2.70
C LYS A 15 -14.74 -6.55 3.49
N PRO A 16 -15.69 -7.33 2.92
CA PRO A 16 -16.28 -8.47 3.63
C PRO A 16 -15.26 -9.58 3.96
N ALA A 17 -14.28 -9.81 3.07
CA ALA A 17 -13.21 -10.76 3.34
C ALA A 17 -12.24 -10.24 4.41
N LEU A 18 -11.99 -8.94 4.42
CA LEU A 18 -11.16 -8.25 5.42
C LEU A 18 -11.81 -8.29 6.81
N ASP A 19 -13.11 -8.04 6.88
CA ASP A 19 -13.91 -8.10 8.11
C ASP A 19 -13.96 -9.52 8.68
N SER A 20 -14.19 -10.53 7.82
CA SER A 20 -14.18 -11.94 8.23
C SER A 20 -12.79 -12.42 8.67
N LEU A 21 -11.72 -11.91 8.05
CA LEU A 21 -10.35 -12.19 8.47
C LEU A 21 -10.05 -11.56 9.84
N ASN A 22 -10.49 -10.31 10.04
CA ASN A 22 -10.31 -9.58 11.30
C ASN A 22 -11.08 -10.21 12.47
N GLU A 23 -12.32 -10.64 12.25
CA GLU A 23 -13.09 -11.38 13.26
C GLU A 23 -12.44 -12.71 13.62
N ASN A 24 -12.00 -13.48 12.62
CA ASN A 24 -11.32 -14.74 12.88
C ASN A 24 -9.97 -14.54 13.59
N PHE A 25 -9.21 -13.52 13.21
CA PHE A 25 -7.94 -13.20 13.85
C PHE A 25 -8.14 -12.81 15.32
N ARG A 26 -9.11 -11.93 15.62
CA ARG A 26 -9.46 -11.54 17.00
C ARG A 26 -9.96 -12.72 17.83
N ARG A 27 -10.71 -13.65 17.21
CA ARG A 27 -11.20 -14.86 17.87
C ARG A 27 -10.06 -15.80 18.30
N VAL A 28 -9.00 -15.90 17.50
CA VAL A 28 -7.86 -16.79 17.77
C VAL A 28 -6.78 -16.12 18.62
N HIS A 29 -6.70 -14.78 18.59
CA HIS A 29 -5.70 -13.99 19.32
C HIS A 29 -6.34 -12.84 20.13
N PRO A 30 -7.14 -13.17 21.17
CA PRO A 30 -7.92 -12.18 21.93
C PRO A 30 -7.05 -11.14 22.66
N ASP A 31 -5.80 -11.47 22.99
CA ASP A 31 -4.91 -10.63 23.80
C ASP A 31 -3.96 -9.74 22.96
N LYS A 32 -3.92 -9.93 21.64
CA LYS A 32 -3.03 -9.14 20.76
C LYS A 32 -3.73 -7.86 20.31
N LYS A 33 -3.21 -6.70 20.75
CA LYS A 33 -3.52 -5.40 20.11
C LYS A 33 -2.90 -5.41 18.71
N SER A 34 -3.75 -5.39 17.69
CA SER A 34 -3.45 -5.84 16.32
C SER A 34 -2.61 -4.91 15.44
N ASN A 35 -1.94 -3.87 15.95
CA ASN A 35 -1.61 -2.72 15.11
C ASN A 35 -0.13 -2.63 14.70
N SER A 36 0.82 -2.68 15.64
CA SER A 36 2.21 -2.24 15.37
C SER A 36 3.23 -3.37 15.16
N GLU A 37 3.09 -4.47 15.91
CA GLU A 37 3.94 -5.66 15.72
C GLU A 37 3.81 -6.29 14.32
N PRO A 38 2.59 -6.46 13.76
CA PRO A 38 2.43 -7.06 12.44
C PRO A 38 3.03 -6.19 11.31
N HIS A 39 2.89 -4.87 11.40
CA HIS A 39 3.40 -3.94 10.39
C HIS A 39 4.92 -3.91 10.37
N SER A 40 5.56 -3.68 11.52
CA SER A 40 7.03 -3.69 11.62
C SER A 40 7.66 -5.04 11.27
N THR A 41 6.97 -6.15 11.57
CA THR A 41 7.40 -7.50 11.14
C THR A 41 7.27 -7.68 9.63
N TYR A 42 6.17 -7.21 9.04
CA TYR A 42 5.96 -7.25 7.59
C TYR A 42 7.03 -6.42 6.85
N LEU A 43 7.30 -5.21 7.33
CA LEU A 43 8.34 -4.35 6.75
C LEU A 43 9.71 -5.02 6.80
N LYS A 44 10.10 -5.62 7.94
CA LYS A 44 11.38 -6.35 8.05
C LYS A 44 11.45 -7.58 7.14
N TYR A 45 10.33 -8.27 6.93
CA TYR A 45 10.28 -9.43 6.05
C TYR A 45 10.46 -9.04 4.58
N PHE A 46 9.83 -7.94 4.16
CA PHE A 46 9.82 -7.49 2.78
C PHE A 46 11.03 -6.61 2.43
N TYR A 47 11.56 -5.88 3.41
CA TYR A 47 12.71 -4.96 3.34
C TYR A 47 13.78 -5.34 4.37
N PRO A 48 14.49 -6.46 4.19
CA PRO A 48 15.52 -6.90 5.14
C PRO A 48 16.69 -5.91 5.26
N ASP A 49 16.86 -5.01 4.29
CA ASP A 49 17.86 -3.96 4.24
C ASP A 49 17.38 -2.59 4.78
N ASN A 50 16.14 -2.51 5.29
CA ASN A 50 15.48 -1.27 5.69
C ASN A 50 15.33 -0.22 4.58
N SER A 51 15.43 -0.61 3.30
CA SER A 51 15.24 0.32 2.16
C SER A 51 13.84 0.95 2.11
N TRP A 52 12.86 0.35 2.81
CA TRP A 52 11.53 0.87 3.06
C TRP A 52 11.50 2.37 3.41
N GLU A 53 12.35 2.82 4.34
CA GLU A 53 12.30 4.21 4.85
C GLU A 53 12.54 5.22 3.73
N ALA A 54 13.48 4.94 2.83
CA ALA A 54 13.78 5.83 1.71
C ALA A 54 12.60 5.97 0.74
N TYR A 55 11.83 4.90 0.51
CA TYR A 55 10.64 4.94 -0.34
C TYR A 55 9.45 5.61 0.35
N TYR A 56 9.31 5.41 1.67
CA TYR A 56 8.28 6.07 2.44
C TYR A 56 8.53 7.59 2.53
N ASP A 57 9.79 8.01 2.72
CA ASP A 57 10.18 9.42 2.67
C ASP A 57 9.94 10.03 1.28
N GLU A 58 10.15 9.25 0.21
CA GLU A 58 9.82 9.67 -1.16
C GLU A 58 8.31 9.86 -1.33
N PHE A 59 7.48 8.96 -0.78
CA PHE A 59 6.03 9.07 -0.75
C PHE A 59 5.59 10.35 -0.02
N GLU A 60 6.03 10.54 1.22
CA GLU A 60 5.73 11.73 2.02
C GLU A 60 6.06 13.00 1.24
N ARG A 61 7.29 13.12 0.71
CA ARG A 61 7.70 14.32 -0.04
C ARG A 61 6.87 14.56 -1.31
N THR A 62 6.38 13.51 -1.95
CA THR A 62 5.66 13.63 -3.22
C THR A 62 4.19 13.96 -3.02
N PHE A 63 3.57 13.48 -1.93
CA PHE A 63 2.11 13.51 -1.78
C PHE A 63 1.61 14.18 -0.51
N ARG A 64 2.48 14.62 0.42
CA ARG A 64 2.04 15.19 1.70
C ARG A 64 0.96 16.26 1.53
N GLN A 65 1.11 17.09 0.51
CA GLN A 65 0.30 18.28 0.26
C GLN A 65 -0.21 18.33 -1.18
N ASP A 66 -1.38 18.92 -1.37
CA ASP A 66 -1.90 19.28 -2.69
C ASP A 66 -1.28 20.60 -3.22
N ASP A 67 -1.73 21.06 -4.38
CA ASP A 67 -1.25 22.31 -5.00
C ASP A 67 -1.54 23.57 -4.15
N ASN A 68 -2.49 23.50 -3.21
CA ASN A 68 -2.85 24.58 -2.30
C ASN A 68 -2.07 24.51 -0.98
N GLY A 69 -1.30 23.44 -0.75
CA GLY A 69 -0.59 23.21 0.50
C GLY A 69 -1.41 22.47 1.55
N ASP A 70 -2.62 22.02 1.22
CA ASP A 70 -3.49 21.28 2.12
C ASP A 70 -3.00 19.84 2.26
N LEU A 71 -3.03 19.29 3.48
CA LEU A 71 -2.61 17.92 3.72
C LEU A 71 -3.57 16.95 3.03
N ILE A 72 -3.04 16.07 2.16
CA ILE A 72 -3.87 15.10 1.45
C ILE A 72 -4.60 14.16 2.42
N GLU A 73 -3.99 13.84 3.56
CA GLU A 73 -4.62 13.07 4.65
C GLU A 73 -5.88 13.76 5.20
N ASP A 74 -5.85 15.08 5.38
CA ASP A 74 -6.99 15.85 5.90
C ASP A 74 -8.15 15.85 4.87
N ILE A 75 -7.83 16.04 3.59
CA ILE A 75 -8.78 15.90 2.48
C ILE A 75 -9.38 14.48 2.45
N GLN A 76 -8.60 13.47 2.82
CA GLN A 76 -9.09 12.10 2.89
C GLN A 76 -10.13 11.91 4.00
N VAL A 77 -9.83 12.40 5.20
CA VAL A 77 -10.68 12.32 6.39
C VAL A 77 -11.98 13.10 6.20
N GLU A 78 -11.92 14.34 5.71
CA GLU A 78 -13.10 15.20 5.54
C GLU A 78 -14.16 14.60 4.62
N ASN A 79 -13.74 13.83 3.62
CA ASN A 79 -14.64 13.21 2.67
C ASN A 79 -15.32 11.92 3.19
N GLY A 80 -14.93 11.40 4.36
CA GLY A 80 -15.69 10.35 5.07
C GLY A 80 -15.85 8.99 4.36
N LEU A 81 -15.02 8.69 3.36
CA LEU A 81 -15.09 7.43 2.61
C LEU A 81 -14.22 6.36 3.29
N GLY A 82 -14.50 5.08 3.03
CA GLY A 82 -13.77 3.93 3.59
C GLY A 82 -12.35 3.81 3.02
N LYS A 83 -11.53 4.83 3.24
CA LYS A 83 -10.26 5.06 2.59
C LYS A 83 -9.16 4.25 3.24
N LEU A 84 -8.22 3.85 2.39
CA LEU A 84 -6.93 3.32 2.79
C LEU A 84 -6.23 4.39 3.64
N LEU A 85 -5.76 4.05 4.84
CA LEU A 85 -5.04 4.98 5.72
C LEU A 85 -3.77 5.49 5.04
N TRP A 86 -3.34 6.70 5.38
CA TRP A 86 -2.13 7.33 4.84
C TRP A 86 -0.89 6.42 4.92
N GLU A 87 -0.65 5.83 6.10
CA GLU A 87 0.43 4.86 6.31
C GLU A 87 0.34 3.67 5.34
N LYS A 88 -0.87 3.23 5.01
CA LYS A 88 -1.11 2.10 4.09
C LYS A 88 -0.93 2.49 2.62
N MET A 89 -1.13 3.76 2.27
CA MET A 89 -0.75 4.27 0.95
C MET A 89 0.77 4.28 0.81
N GLY A 90 1.50 4.75 1.84
CA GLY A 90 2.95 4.64 1.87
C GLY A 90 3.43 3.19 1.79
N ASP A 91 2.75 2.25 2.46
CA ASP A 91 3.03 0.80 2.38
C ASP A 91 2.99 0.32 0.92
N ILE A 92 1.88 0.61 0.23
CA ILE A 92 1.70 0.20 -1.17
C ILE A 92 2.73 0.89 -2.09
N TYR A 93 2.94 2.19 -1.91
CA TYR A 93 3.88 2.95 -2.72
C TYR A 93 5.27 2.34 -2.67
N SER A 94 5.80 2.10 -1.47
CA SER A 94 7.14 1.53 -1.33
C SER A 94 7.22 0.10 -1.86
N ILE A 95 6.16 -0.71 -1.74
CA ILE A 95 6.16 -2.08 -2.28
C ILE A 95 6.32 -2.03 -3.79
N VAL A 96 5.56 -1.15 -4.45
CA VAL A 96 5.63 -0.99 -5.91
C VAL A 96 6.99 -0.42 -6.33
N ARG A 97 7.54 0.55 -5.59
CA ARG A 97 8.88 1.10 -5.88
C ARG A 97 10.00 0.10 -5.70
N TYR A 98 9.89 -0.79 -4.71
CA TYR A 98 10.91 -1.78 -4.42
C TYR A 98 10.84 -3.00 -5.33
N THR A 99 9.65 -3.57 -5.51
CA THR A 99 9.45 -4.76 -6.35
C THR A 99 9.46 -4.45 -7.84
N GLU A 100 9.21 -3.18 -8.17
CA GLU A 100 9.38 -2.69 -9.53
C GLU A 100 8.55 -3.51 -10.55
N PRO A 101 7.26 -3.78 -10.28
CA PRO A 101 6.50 -4.81 -10.97
C PRO A 101 6.15 -4.39 -12.40
N GLU A 102 6.18 -5.36 -13.33
CA GLU A 102 5.73 -5.13 -14.71
C GLU A 102 4.20 -5.04 -14.84
N THR A 103 3.47 -5.67 -13.92
CA THR A 103 2.01 -5.71 -13.94
C THR A 103 1.47 -5.76 -12.52
N LEU A 104 0.52 -4.88 -12.21
CA LEU A 104 -0.23 -4.88 -10.96
C LEU A 104 -1.72 -4.95 -11.27
N ILE A 105 -2.44 -5.80 -10.55
CA ILE A 105 -3.90 -5.92 -10.63
C ILE A 105 -4.46 -5.45 -9.30
N GLU A 106 -5.28 -4.41 -9.31
CA GLU A 106 -6.01 -3.97 -8.13
C GLU A 106 -7.43 -4.57 -8.16
N ILE A 107 -7.93 -5.00 -7.01
CA ILE A 107 -9.29 -5.51 -6.89
C ILE A 107 -9.98 -4.71 -5.80
N GLY A 108 -10.98 -3.90 -6.20
CA GLY A 108 -11.73 -3.03 -5.28
C GLY A 108 -11.11 -1.65 -5.10
N VAL A 109 -11.14 -0.85 -6.18
CA VAL A 109 -10.49 0.47 -6.29
C VAL A 109 -11.19 1.58 -5.48
N CYS A 110 -12.46 1.38 -5.10
CA CYS A 110 -13.30 2.39 -4.46
C CYS A 110 -13.17 3.75 -5.16
N ASP A 111 -12.59 4.76 -4.49
CA ASP A 111 -12.46 6.13 -4.99
C ASP A 111 -11.14 6.39 -5.72
N GLY A 112 -10.32 5.37 -5.94
CA GLY A 112 -9.11 5.46 -6.77
C GLY A 112 -7.86 6.01 -6.08
N PHE A 113 -7.87 6.29 -4.78
CA PHE A 113 -6.68 6.77 -4.06
C PHE A 113 -5.53 5.74 -4.08
N SER A 114 -5.84 4.47 -3.84
CA SER A 114 -4.87 3.37 -3.95
C SER A 114 -4.34 3.21 -5.37
N ALA A 115 -5.24 3.22 -6.37
CA ALA A 115 -4.87 3.18 -7.78
C ALA A 115 -3.94 4.35 -8.16
N TRP A 116 -4.25 5.56 -7.71
CA TRP A 116 -3.42 6.74 -7.95
C TRP A 116 -2.04 6.59 -7.32
N THR A 117 -1.95 6.16 -6.06
CA THR A 117 -0.67 5.89 -5.39
C THR A 117 0.16 4.84 -6.15
N ILE A 118 -0.48 3.76 -6.63
CA ILE A 118 0.19 2.73 -7.42
C ILE A 118 0.70 3.31 -8.74
N LEU A 119 -0.13 4.05 -9.48
CA LEU A 119 0.25 4.66 -10.75
C LEU A 119 1.44 5.61 -10.59
N MET A 120 1.48 6.38 -9.50
CA MET A 120 2.60 7.27 -9.24
C MET A 120 3.90 6.50 -8.93
N ALA A 121 3.82 5.40 -8.18
CA ALA A 121 4.97 4.53 -7.94
C ALA A 121 5.49 3.90 -9.25
N LEU A 122 4.59 3.41 -10.11
CA LEU A 122 4.94 2.88 -11.44
C LEU A 122 5.56 3.96 -12.33
N TYR A 123 5.02 5.18 -12.31
CA TYR A 123 5.57 6.31 -13.04
C TYR A 123 7.01 6.61 -12.61
N LYS A 124 7.31 6.59 -11.30
CA LYS A 124 8.66 6.78 -10.77
C LYS A 124 9.60 5.63 -11.11
N ASN A 125 9.07 4.40 -11.22
CA ASN A 125 9.82 3.25 -11.74
C ASN A 125 10.08 3.35 -13.24
N GLN A 126 9.35 4.21 -13.96
CA GLN A 126 9.33 4.30 -15.43
C GLN A 126 8.95 2.96 -16.09
N LYS A 127 8.23 2.10 -15.37
CA LYS A 127 7.80 0.79 -15.85
C LYS A 127 6.56 0.27 -15.13
N GLY A 128 5.93 -0.69 -15.79
CA GLY A 128 4.79 -1.44 -15.29
C GLY A 128 3.44 -0.88 -15.73
N HIS A 129 2.41 -1.69 -15.56
CA HIS A 129 1.02 -1.35 -15.91
C HIS A 129 0.09 -1.71 -14.76
N LEU A 130 -0.87 -0.83 -14.48
CA LEU A 130 -1.97 -1.07 -13.54
C LEU A 130 -3.23 -1.50 -14.29
N TYR A 131 -3.83 -2.60 -13.83
CA TYR A 131 -5.17 -3.04 -14.20
C TYR A 131 -6.09 -2.84 -12.98
N PRO A 132 -6.81 -1.71 -12.90
CA PRO A 132 -7.73 -1.40 -11.81
C PRO A 132 -9.07 -2.15 -11.91
#